data_AF-A0A1G2JLV6-F1
#
_entry.id   AF-A0A1G2JLV6-F1
#
_cell.length_a   1.000
_cell.length_b   1.000
_cell.length_c   1.000
_cell.angle_alpha   90.00
_cell.angle_beta   90.00
_cell.angle_gamma   90.00
#
_symmetry.space_group_name_H-M   'P 1'
#
loop_
_entity.id
_entity.type
_entity.pdbx_description
1 polymer ?
#
loop_
_entity_poly.entity_id
_entity_poly.type
_entity_poly.pdbx_seq_one_letter_code
_entity_poly.pdbx_strand_id
1 'polypeptide(L)' 'MSKKQQFLEEHNRLSSPELRADLTMLTHFREDKINIFKNDDWDLDRLRRPFIMWLTSLSDIKKEELKIEEQKRLIS' A
#
# COMPACT_ATOMS: atom_id res chain seq x y z
N MET A 1 -11.30 -4.99 -11.91
CA MET A 1 -10.33 -4.59 -10.85
C MET A 1 -10.77 -5.17 -9.53
N SER A 2 -9.84 -5.64 -8.71
CA SER A 2 -10.12 -6.04 -7.34
C SER A 2 -10.33 -4.82 -6.44
N LYS A 3 -11.00 -4.99 -5.28
CA LYS A 3 -11.13 -3.92 -4.27
C LYS A 3 -9.78 -3.34 -3.85
N LYS A 4 -8.74 -4.19 -3.77
CA LYS A 4 -7.36 -3.78 -3.51
C LYS A 4 -6.82 -2.82 -4.57
N GLN A 5 -7.05 -3.11 -5.86
CA GLN A 5 -6.61 -2.25 -6.97
C GLN A 5 -7.37 -0.92 -6.97
N GLN A 6 -8.68 -0.93 -6.72
CA GLN A 6 -9.49 0.28 -6.62
C GLN A 6 -9.00 1.18 -5.46
N PHE A 7 -8.72 0.59 -4.30
CA PHE A 7 -8.11 1.31 -3.18
C PHE A 7 -6.77 1.94 -3.56
N LEU A 8 -5.90 1.20 -4.26
CA LEU A 8 -4.59 1.69 -4.70
C LEU A 8 -4.72 2.92 -5.61
N GLU A 9 -5.56 2.80 -6.64
CA GLU A 9 -5.76 3.87 -7.62
C GLU A 9 -6.31 5.13 -6.96
N GLU A 10 -7.32 4.97 -6.12
CA GLU A 10 -7.94 6.11 -5.44
C GLU A 10 -7.00 6.73 -4.40
N HIS A 11 -6.26 5.91 -3.64
CA HIS A 11 -5.20 6.40 -2.76
C HIS A 11 -4.16 7.20 -3.54
N ASN A 12 -3.65 6.67 -4.65
CA ASN A 12 -2.61 7.32 -5.46
C ASN A 12 -3.12 8.60 -6.14
N ARG A 13 -4.38 8.63 -6.55
CA ARG A 13 -5.05 9.82 -7.11
C ARG A 13 -5.15 10.95 -6.10
N LEU A 14 -5.41 10.62 -4.83
CA LEU A 14 -5.56 11.57 -3.73
C LEU A 14 -4.24 11.93 -3.03
N SER A 15 -3.13 11.28 -3.40
CA SER A 15 -1.86 11.42 -2.71
C SER A 15 -0.85 12.21 -3.53
N SER A 16 0.01 12.95 -2.83
CA SER A 16 1.19 13.55 -3.43
C SER A 16 2.15 12.47 -3.95
N PRO A 17 3.04 12.80 -4.90
CA PRO A 17 3.93 11.83 -5.53
C PRO A 17 4.73 10.96 -4.55
N GLU A 18 5.19 11.55 -3.44
CA GLU A 18 5.98 10.88 -2.39
C GLU A 18 5.17 9.91 -1.52
N LEU A 19 3.84 9.98 -1.56
CA LEU A 19 2.92 9.08 -0.85
C LEU A 19 2.21 8.11 -1.80
N ARG A 20 2.52 8.13 -3.09
CA ARG A 20 2.06 7.10 -4.01
C ARG A 20 2.70 5.77 -3.66
N ALA A 21 1.91 4.73 -3.77
CA ALA A 21 2.31 3.37 -3.45
C ALA A 21 2.06 2.44 -4.63
N ASP A 22 2.56 1.22 -4.52
CA ASP A 22 2.32 0.13 -5.45
C ASP A 22 1.60 -1.05 -4.77
N LEU A 23 1.37 -2.10 -5.55
CA LEU A 23 0.65 -3.28 -5.12
C LEU A 23 1.42 -4.10 -4.07
N THR A 24 2.75 -4.09 -4.13
CA THR A 24 3.64 -4.73 -3.16
C THR A 24 3.54 -4.02 -1.81
N MET A 25 3.60 -2.69 -1.77
CA MET A 25 3.39 -1.91 -0.55
C MET A 25 2.04 -2.19 0.10
N LEU A 26 0.97 -2.36 -0.67
CA LEU A 26 -0.33 -2.76 -0.11
C LEU A 26 -0.32 -4.20 0.45
N THR A 27 0.42 -5.12 -0.15
CA THR A 27 0.56 -6.49 0.38
C THR A 27 1.22 -6.45 1.75
N HIS A 28 2.37 -5.79 1.86
CA HIS A 28 3.11 -5.65 3.11
C HIS A 28 2.31 -4.91 4.18
N PHE A 29 1.59 -3.84 3.81
CA PHE A 29 0.70 -3.15 4.74
C PHE A 29 -0.36 -4.09 5.34
N ARG A 30 -0.93 -4.98 4.53
CA ARG A 30 -1.92 -5.95 5.02
C ARG A 30 -1.32 -6.97 5.97
N GLU A 31 -0.12 -7.45 5.68
CA GLU A 31 0.59 -8.41 6.53
C GLU A 31 0.96 -7.76 7.87
N ASP A 32 1.54 -6.56 7.84
CA ASP A 32 1.98 -5.81 9.02
C ASP A 32 0.83 -5.34 9.93
N LYS A 33 -0.35 -5.11 9.34
CA LYS A 33 -1.52 -4.54 10.02
C LYS A 33 -2.74 -5.44 9.92
N ILE A 34 -2.56 -6.76 9.83
CA ILE A 34 -3.67 -7.71 9.62
C ILE A 34 -4.85 -7.49 10.57
N ASN A 35 -4.60 -7.07 11.82
CA ASN A 35 -5.62 -6.82 12.85
C ASN A 35 -6.60 -5.67 12.54
N ILE A 36 -6.25 -4.71 11.67
CA ILE A 36 -7.17 -3.61 11.30
C ILE A 36 -8.08 -3.96 10.12
N PHE A 37 -7.80 -5.09 9.45
CA PHE A 37 -8.61 -5.57 8.34
C PHE A 37 -9.77 -6.40 8.90
N LYS A 38 -10.98 -5.81 8.88
CA LYS A 38 -12.22 -6.57 9.06
C LYS A 38 -12.57 -7.16 7.69
N ASN A 39 -12.28 -8.44 7.48
CA ASN A 39 -12.43 -9.16 6.22
C ASN A 39 -11.60 -8.55 5.06
N ASP A 40 -11.94 -8.91 3.82
CA ASP A 40 -11.28 -8.46 2.60
C ASP A 40 -11.70 -7.03 2.16
N ASP A 41 -12.21 -6.22 3.09
CA ASP A 41 -12.69 -4.88 2.81
C ASP A 41 -11.55 -3.86 2.81
N TRP A 42 -11.05 -3.59 1.60
CA TRP A 42 -10.20 -2.47 1.23
C TRP A 42 -10.97 -1.13 1.23
N ASP A 43 -11.59 -0.81 2.37
CA ASP A 43 -12.38 0.41 2.56
C ASP A 43 -11.46 1.65 2.63
N LEU A 44 -11.71 2.62 1.75
CA LEU A 44 -10.89 3.82 1.61
C LEU A 44 -10.90 4.69 2.88
N ASP A 45 -12.09 4.97 3.41
CA ASP A 45 -12.26 5.88 4.55
C ASP A 45 -11.62 5.31 5.81
N ARG A 46 -11.69 4.00 5.98
CA ARG A 46 -11.11 3.30 7.12
C ARG A 46 -9.60 3.09 7.00
N LEU A 47 -9.11 2.69 5.82
CA LEU A 47 -7.74 2.21 5.68
C LEU A 47 -6.76 3.26 5.15
N ARG A 48 -7.21 4.31 4.46
CA ARG A 48 -6.29 5.28 3.85
C ARG A 48 -5.42 6.00 4.88
N ARG A 49 -5.99 6.44 6.01
CA ARG A 49 -5.22 7.09 7.09
C ARG A 49 -4.20 6.13 7.72
N PRO A 50 -4.58 4.92 8.19
CA PRO A 50 -3.62 3.93 8.66
C PRO A 50 -2.53 3.59 7.63
N PHE A 51 -2.90 3.53 6.35
CA PHE A 51 -1.95 3.24 5.27
C PHE A 51 -0.94 4.36 5.08
N ILE A 52 -1.37 5.63 5.04
CA ILE A 52 -0.46 6.78 4.99
C ILE A 52 0.47 6.78 6.21
N MET A 53 -0.07 6.55 7.41
CA MET A 53 0.73 6.49 8.63
C MET A 53 1.80 5.40 8.53
N TRP A 54 1.43 4.20 8.06
CA TRP A 54 2.37 3.11 7.81
C TRP A 54 3.43 3.49 6.77
N LEU A 55 3.05 4.04 5.61
CA LEU A 55 3.98 4.49 4.56
C LEU A 55 5.00 5.52 5.08
N THR A 56 4.54 6.47 5.90
CA THR A 56 5.40 7.51 6.49
C THR A 56 6.30 6.97 7.60
N SER A 57 5.95 5.84 8.20
CA SER A 57 6.79 5.17 9.22
C SER A 57 7.92 4.32 8.64
N LEU A 58 7.87 4.00 7.34
CA LEU A 58 8.91 3.22 6.68
C LEU A 58 10.20 4.03 6.54
N SER A 59 11.32 3.43 6.92
CA SER A 59 12.65 3.93 6.57
C SER A 59 12.86 3.96 5.05
N ASP A 60 13.76 4.82 4.58
CA ASP A 60 14.08 4.92 3.14
C ASP A 60 14.64 3.62 2.58
N ILE A 61 15.43 2.88 3.36
CA ILE A 61 15.95 1.56 3.00
C ILE A 61 14.79 0.60 2.71
N LYS A 62 13.82 0.53 3.63
CA LYS A 62 12.65 -0.35 3.48
C LYS A 62 11.80 0.04 2.26
N LYS A 63 11.63 1.32 1.99
CA LYS A 63 10.91 1.79 0.79
C LYS A 63 11.62 1.36 -0.50
N GLU A 64 12.94 1.39 -0.53
CA GLU A 64 13.72 0.96 -1.69
C GLU A 64 13.64 -0.55 -1.91
N GLU A 65 13.73 -1.34 -0.83
CA GLU A 65 13.52 -2.80 -0.89
C GLU A 65 12.17 -3.17 -1.52
N LEU A 66 11.09 -2.51 -1.09
CA LEU A 66 9.74 -2.75 -1.60
C LEU A 66 9.61 -2.39 -3.09
N LYS A 67 10.26 -1.31 -3.55
CA LYS A 67 10.30 -0.95 -4.98
C LYS A 67 11.04 -1.97 -5.82
N ILE A 68 12.17 -2.48 -5.33
CA ILE A 68 12.95 -3.52 -6.01
C ILE A 68 12.12 -4.81 -6.11
N GLU A 69 11.37 -5.14 -5.05
CA GLU A 69 10.46 -6.30 -5.03
C GLU A 69 9.33 -6.15 -6.07
N GLU A 70 8.67 -4.99 -6.15
CA GLU A 70 7.66 -4.74 -7.18
C GLU A 70 8.24 -4.86 -8.59
N GLN A 71 9.45 -4.31 -8.83
CA GLN A 71 10.11 -4.44 -10.13
C GLN A 71 10.37 -5.91 -10.50
N LYS A 72 10.86 -6.72 -9.56
CA LYS A 72 11.08 -8.16 -9.76
C LYS A 72 9.78 -8.90 -10.10
N ARG A 73 8.68 -8.52 -9.46
CA ARG A 73 7.35 -9.10 -9.70
C ARG A 73 6.82 -8.79 -11.10
N LEU A 74 7.16 -7.64 -11.68
CA LEU A 74 6.71 -7.26 -13.01
C LEU A 74 7.47 -7.96 -14.15
N ILE A 75 8.63 -8.56 -13.86
CA ILE A 75 9.47 -9.25 -14.83
C ILE A 75 9.43 -10.78 -14.70
N SER A 76 8.71 -11.30 -13.70
CA SER A 76 8.48 -12.74 -13.46
C SER A 76 7.16 -13.21 -14.03
#